data_AF-A0A7X9AIJ5-F1
#
_entry.id   AF-A0A7X9AIJ5-F1
#
_cell.length_a   1.000
_cell.length_b   1.000
_cell.length_c   1.000
_cell.angle_alpha   90.00
_cell.angle_beta   90.00
_cell.angle_gamma   90.00
#
_symmetry.space_group_name_H-M   'P 1'
#
loop_
_entity.id
_entity.type
_entity.pdbx_description
1 polymer ?
#
loop_
_entity_poly.entity_id
_entity_poly.type
_entity_poly.pdbx_seq_one_letter_code
_entity_poly.pdbx_strand_id
1 'polypeptide(L)'
;MSNVNVKEAIYRHITLKGSSYEIGRKEAELLQKYYPAEVGFFFKGSHFIKPAPKESIKKTMKLFEQFCPNVNEEIKGFAYYFGRSAEEVIYYSFACVSKGNCGQFAVLPQLFLNCCIWKEDKI
;
A
#
# COMPACT_ATOMS: atom_id res chain seq x y z
N MET A 1 1.21 33.32 -21.02
CA MET A 1 0.69 32.74 -19.75
C MET A 1 0.46 31.26 -20.02
N SER A 2 1.24 30.37 -19.39
CA SER A 2 1.10 28.92 -19.54
C SER A 2 -0.18 28.45 -18.85
N ASN A 3 -1.02 27.71 -19.58
CA ASN A 3 -2.21 27.06 -19.03
C ASN A 3 -1.77 26.01 -18.00
N VAL A 4 -1.94 26.31 -16.71
CA VAL A 4 -1.74 25.34 -15.64
C VAL A 4 -2.90 24.34 -15.70
N ASN A 5 -2.59 23.09 -16.03
CA ASN A 5 -3.55 22.00 -16.00
C ASN A 5 -3.78 21.61 -14.53
N VAL A 6 -4.83 22.15 -13.92
CA VAL A 6 -5.23 21.80 -12.55
C VAL A 6 -5.90 20.43 -12.59
N LYS A 7 -5.35 19.48 -11.84
CA LYS A 7 -5.95 18.17 -11.61
C LYS A 7 -6.56 18.13 -10.22
N GLU A 8 -7.83 17.79 -10.14
CA GLU A 8 -8.51 17.57 -8.87
C GLU A 8 -8.43 16.10 -8.47
N ALA A 9 -8.29 15.83 -7.17
CA ALA A 9 -8.25 14.48 -6.62
C ALA A 9 -9.18 14.39 -5.41
N ILE A 10 -9.88 13.25 -5.29
CA ILE A 10 -10.77 12.97 -4.16
C ILE A 10 -9.99 12.20 -3.10
N TYR A 11 -9.90 12.77 -1.91
CA TYR A 11 -9.30 12.12 -0.74
C TYR A 11 -10.39 11.55 0.16
N ARG A 12 -10.13 10.37 0.73
CA ARG A 12 -11.02 9.71 1.68
C ARG A 12 -10.23 9.29 2.91
N HIS A 13 -10.73 9.67 4.07
CA HIS A 13 -10.25 9.17 5.36
C HIS A 13 -11.21 8.07 5.83
N ILE A 14 -10.68 6.88 6.05
CA ILE A 14 -11.47 5.69 6.42
C ILE A 14 -10.86 5.10 7.68
N THR A 15 -11.68 4.92 8.71
CA THR A 15 -11.30 4.23 9.94
C THR A 15 -11.87 2.81 9.91
N LEU A 16 -10.99 1.82 9.92
CA LEU A 16 -11.37 0.41 9.95
C LEU A 16 -11.22 -0.15 11.37
N LYS A 17 -12.17 -0.99 11.76
CA LYS A 17 -12.20 -1.66 13.07
C LYS A 17 -12.64 -3.10 12.89
N GLY A 18 -12.08 -3.99 13.71
CA GLY A 18 -12.33 -5.43 13.69
C GLY A 18 -11.03 -6.19 13.87
N SER A 19 -11.11 -7.51 13.72
CA SER A 19 -9.94 -8.35 13.49
C SER A 19 -9.22 -7.97 12.19
N SER A 20 -7.94 -8.30 12.05
CA SER A 20 -7.18 -8.05 10.82
C SER A 20 -7.84 -8.65 9.59
N TYR A 21 -8.40 -9.86 9.71
CA TYR A 21 -9.18 -10.47 8.63
C TYR A 21 -10.41 -9.64 8.23
N GLU A 22 -11.18 -9.11 9.18
CA GLU A 22 -12.32 -8.24 8.89
C GLU A 22 -11.90 -6.89 8.30
N ILE A 23 -10.76 -6.35 8.74
CA ILE A 23 -10.17 -5.13 8.18
C ILE A 23 -9.86 -5.35 6.70
N GLY A 24 -9.11 -6.40 6.36
CA GLY A 24 -8.75 -6.68 4.96
C GLY A 24 -9.98 -6.97 4.08
N ARG A 25 -11.00 -7.64 4.61
CA ARG A 25 -12.28 -7.82 3.89
C ARG A 25 -12.95 -6.47 3.59
N LYS A 26 -13.00 -5.56 4.57
CA LYS A 26 -13.57 -4.21 4.38
C LYS A 26 -12.76 -3.39 3.38
N GLU A 27 -11.44 -3.51 3.37
CA GLU A 27 -10.60 -2.85 2.36
C GLU A 27 -10.90 -3.34 0.95
N ALA A 28 -11.06 -4.67 0.77
CA ALA A 28 -11.46 -5.25 -0.51
C ALA A 28 -12.84 -4.74 -0.97
N GLU A 29 -13.80 -4.65 -0.07
CA GLU A 29 -15.12 -4.09 -0.35
C GLU A 29 -15.05 -2.62 -0.78
N LEU A 30 -14.25 -1.80 -0.09
CA LEU A 30 -14.05 -0.39 -0.41
C LEU A 30 -13.34 -0.20 -1.75
N LEU A 31 -12.34 -1.04 -2.05
CA LEU A 31 -11.66 -1.07 -3.34
C LEU A 31 -12.65 -1.41 -4.45
N GLN A 32 -13.46 -2.46 -4.28
CA GLN A 32 -14.48 -2.86 -5.25
C GLN A 32 -15.53 -1.77 -5.46
N LYS A 33 -15.89 -1.04 -4.40
CA LYS A 33 -16.88 0.04 -4.45
C LYS A 33 -16.37 1.30 -5.16
N TYR A 34 -15.16 1.75 -4.85
CA TYR A 34 -14.65 3.05 -5.31
C TYR A 34 -13.67 2.95 -6.48
N TYR A 35 -12.97 1.83 -6.63
CA TYR A 35 -11.91 1.63 -7.62
C TYR A 35 -11.97 0.22 -8.25
N PRO A 36 -13.12 -0.21 -8.81
CA PRO A 36 -13.29 -1.55 -9.36
C PRO A 36 -12.28 -1.88 -10.47
N ALA A 37 -11.84 -0.88 -11.24
CA ALA A 37 -10.84 -1.04 -12.30
C ALA A 37 -9.45 -1.41 -11.76
N GLU A 38 -9.15 -1.11 -10.50
CA GLU A 38 -7.85 -1.36 -9.88
C GLU A 38 -7.75 -2.77 -9.29
N VAL A 39 -8.85 -3.48 -9.11
CA VAL A 39 -8.85 -4.85 -8.56
C VAL A 39 -7.92 -5.78 -9.35
N GLY A 40 -7.87 -5.63 -10.67
CA GLY A 40 -6.98 -6.42 -11.52
C GLY A 40 -5.50 -6.26 -11.18
N PHE A 41 -5.07 -5.07 -10.76
CA PHE A 41 -3.69 -4.78 -10.37
C PHE A 41 -3.29 -5.59 -9.13
N PHE A 42 -4.18 -5.74 -8.16
CA PHE A 42 -3.88 -6.45 -6.91
C PHE A 42 -3.61 -7.94 -7.07
N PHE A 43 -3.88 -8.53 -8.23
CA PHE A 43 -3.63 -9.93 -8.48
C PHE A 43 -2.82 -10.24 -9.74
N LYS A 44 -2.81 -9.34 -10.72
CA LYS A 44 -2.03 -9.49 -11.96
C LYS A 44 -0.77 -8.62 -11.95
N GLY A 45 -0.70 -7.64 -11.06
CA GLY A 45 0.36 -6.64 -11.05
C GLY A 45 0.26 -5.67 -12.22
N SER A 46 1.41 -5.13 -12.63
CA SER A 46 1.58 -4.20 -13.74
C SER A 46 2.83 -4.54 -14.56
N HIS A 47 3.14 -3.72 -15.57
CA HIS A 47 4.40 -3.84 -16.31
C HIS A 47 5.64 -3.68 -15.41
N PHE A 48 5.52 -2.93 -14.30
CA PHE A 48 6.61 -2.68 -13.37
C PHE A 48 6.75 -3.78 -12.32
N ILE A 49 5.64 -4.42 -11.94
CA ILE A 49 5.61 -5.37 -10.83
C ILE A 49 4.80 -6.59 -11.22
N LYS A 50 5.47 -7.74 -11.28
CA LYS A 50 4.87 -9.03 -11.62
C LYS A 50 4.78 -9.92 -10.37
N PRO A 51 3.84 -10.89 -10.35
CA PRO A 51 3.78 -11.87 -9.27
C PRO A 51 5.13 -12.57 -9.08
N ALA A 52 5.62 -12.58 -7.83
CA ALA A 52 6.86 -13.24 -7.46
C ALA A 52 6.69 -14.78 -7.53
N PRO A 53 7.80 -15.54 -7.65
CA PRO A 53 7.75 -16.99 -7.54
C PRO A 53 7.16 -17.45 -6.21
N LYS A 54 6.40 -18.55 -6.22
CA LYS A 54 5.73 -19.11 -5.03
C LYS A 54 6.65 -19.26 -3.82
N GLU A 55 7.90 -19.67 -4.04
CA GLU A 55 8.88 -19.86 -2.96
C GLU A 55 9.28 -18.54 -2.29
N SER A 56 9.38 -17.46 -3.08
CA SER A 56 9.63 -16.12 -2.54
C SER A 56 8.44 -15.62 -1.73
N ILE A 57 7.21 -15.85 -2.21
CA ILE A 57 5.98 -15.50 -1.49
C ILE A 57 5.92 -16.21 -0.14
N LYS A 58 6.18 -17.52 -0.10
CA LYS A 58 6.21 -18.29 1.16
C LYS A 58 7.25 -17.75 2.15
N LYS A 59 8.43 -17.38 1.65
CA LYS A 59 9.48 -16.76 2.50
C LYS A 59 9.00 -15.43 3.07
N THR A 60 8.36 -14.59 2.26
CA THR A 60 7.80 -13.31 2.69
C THR A 60 6.68 -13.47 3.71
N MET A 61 5.77 -14.43 3.51
CA MET A 61 4.71 -14.71 4.50
C MET A 61 5.30 -15.08 5.86
N LYS A 62 6.39 -15.87 5.90
CA LYS A 62 7.11 -16.19 7.14
C LYS A 62 7.75 -14.94 7.78
N LEU A 63 8.33 -14.05 6.97
CA LEU A 63 8.88 -12.79 7.46
C LEU A 63 7.79 -11.89 8.06
N PHE A 64 6.62 -11.81 7.41
CA PHE A 64 5.48 -11.06 7.95
C PHE A 64 5.00 -11.66 9.27
N GLU A 65 4.91 -12.98 9.38
CA GLU A 65 4.53 -13.61 10.63
C GLU A 65 5.47 -13.25 11.78
N GLN A 66 6.77 -13.12 11.48
CA GLN A 66 7.78 -12.78 12.47
C GLN A 66 7.83 -11.29 12.84
N PHE A 67 7.73 -10.39 11.85
CA PHE A 67 8.03 -8.97 12.03
C PHE A 67 6.80 -8.06 11.95
N CYS A 68 5.73 -8.49 11.29
CA CYS A 68 4.50 -7.74 11.09
C CYS A 68 3.28 -8.65 11.38
N PRO A 69 3.09 -9.07 12.65
CA PRO A 69 2.05 -10.02 13.00
C PRO A 69 0.67 -9.51 12.54
N ASN A 70 -0.17 -10.44 12.08
CA ASN A 70 -1.52 -10.22 11.54
C ASN A 70 -1.64 -9.65 10.12
N VAL A 71 -0.57 -9.16 9.49
CA VAL A 71 -0.61 -8.70 8.08
C VAL A 71 -1.07 -9.83 7.15
N ASN A 72 -0.63 -11.07 7.40
CA ASN A 72 -1.06 -12.23 6.63
C ASN A 72 -2.58 -12.46 6.72
N GLU A 73 -3.18 -12.27 7.91
CA GLU A 73 -4.63 -12.43 8.10
C GLU A 73 -5.42 -11.29 7.43
N GLU A 74 -4.88 -10.07 7.40
CA GLU A 74 -5.46 -8.96 6.64
C GLU A 74 -5.48 -9.25 5.13
N ILE A 75 -4.33 -9.65 4.57
CA ILE A 75 -4.23 -10.01 3.15
C ILE A 75 -5.16 -11.18 2.80
N LYS A 76 -5.32 -12.14 3.71
CA LYS A 76 -6.27 -13.26 3.56
C LYS A 76 -7.73 -12.78 3.56
N GLY A 77 -8.10 -11.86 4.44
CA GLY A 77 -9.42 -11.23 4.45
C GLY A 77 -9.71 -10.51 3.14
N PHE A 78 -8.72 -9.77 2.63
CA PHE A 78 -8.78 -9.09 1.34
C PHE A 78 -8.99 -10.07 0.18
N ALA A 79 -8.16 -11.12 0.09
CA ALA A 79 -8.23 -12.10 -0.99
C ALA A 79 -9.54 -12.90 -0.97
N TYR A 80 -10.02 -13.25 0.23
CA TYR A 80 -11.26 -14.00 0.42
C TYR A 80 -12.48 -13.29 -0.18
N TYR A 81 -12.57 -11.96 -0.04
CA TYR A 81 -13.65 -11.17 -0.63
C TYR A 81 -13.79 -11.39 -2.14
N PHE A 82 -12.66 -11.55 -2.84
CA PHE A 82 -12.62 -11.81 -4.28
C PHE A 82 -12.62 -13.31 -4.64
N GLY A 83 -12.77 -14.20 -3.66
CA GLY A 83 -12.74 -15.66 -3.86
C GLY A 83 -11.37 -16.21 -4.25
N ARG A 84 -10.28 -15.55 -3.81
CA ARG A 84 -8.90 -15.91 -4.17
C ARG A 84 -8.06 -16.28 -2.94
N SER A 85 -6.92 -16.92 -3.19
CA SER A 85 -5.94 -17.22 -2.15
C SER A 85 -5.10 -15.99 -1.79
N ALA A 86 -4.62 -15.94 -0.55
CA ALA A 86 -3.81 -14.82 -0.07
C ALA A 86 -2.51 -14.68 -0.90
N GLU A 87 -1.90 -15.80 -1.26
CA GLU A 87 -0.66 -15.90 -2.02
C GLU A 87 -0.74 -15.26 -3.41
N GLU A 88 -1.95 -15.10 -3.95
CA GLU A 88 -2.18 -14.44 -5.25
C GLU A 88 -2.15 -12.92 -5.14
N VAL A 89 -2.20 -12.35 -3.93
CA VAL A 89 -2.18 -10.90 -3.75
C VAL A 89 -0.78 -10.37 -4.04
N ILE A 90 -0.70 -9.40 -4.95
CA ILE A 90 0.55 -8.81 -5.45
C ILE A 90 1.39 -8.16 -4.35
N TYR A 91 0.78 -7.85 -3.20
CA TYR A 91 1.44 -7.23 -2.05
C TYR A 91 2.67 -8.03 -1.56
N TYR A 92 2.59 -9.36 -1.54
CA TYR A 92 3.75 -10.19 -1.23
C TYR A 92 4.89 -10.00 -2.22
N SER A 93 4.58 -9.70 -3.48
CA SER A 93 5.58 -9.45 -4.52
C SER A 93 6.29 -8.11 -4.31
N PHE A 94 5.61 -7.08 -3.80
CA PHE A 94 6.26 -5.82 -3.42
C PHE A 94 7.33 -6.04 -2.35
N ALA A 95 7.02 -6.85 -1.35
CA ALA A 95 7.96 -7.16 -0.26
C ALA A 95 9.10 -8.11 -0.69
N CYS A 96 8.99 -8.80 -1.84
CA CYS A 96 10.07 -9.62 -2.38
C CYS A 96 11.12 -8.81 -3.15
N VAL A 97 10.79 -7.61 -3.64
CA VAL A 97 11.67 -6.82 -4.52
C VAL A 97 12.63 -5.96 -3.69
N SER A 98 13.92 -6.25 -3.79
CA SER A 98 14.98 -5.57 -3.04
C SER A 98 15.40 -4.21 -3.59
N LYS A 99 14.83 -3.76 -4.72
CA LYS A 99 15.21 -2.51 -5.39
C LYS A 99 14.00 -1.58 -5.58
N GLY A 100 13.82 -0.67 -4.64
CA GLY A 100 13.03 0.55 -4.83
C GLY A 100 13.95 1.75 -5.09
N ASN A 101 13.46 2.76 -5.80
CA ASN A 101 14.14 4.05 -5.99
C ASN A 101 13.67 5.11 -4.95
N CYS A 102 13.14 4.68 -3.81
CA CYS A 102 12.63 5.58 -2.79
C CYS A 102 13.79 6.10 -1.91
N GLY A 103 13.99 7.43 -1.92
CA GLY A 103 14.80 8.12 -0.93
C GLY A 103 13.94 8.49 0.27
N GLN A 104 14.28 7.99 1.44
CA GLN A 104 13.66 8.38 2.71
C GLN A 104 14.73 9.07 3.57
N PHE A 105 14.40 10.21 4.16
CA PHE A 105 15.23 10.87 5.15
C PHE A 105 14.38 11.22 6.37
N ALA A 106 14.94 11.03 7.55
CA ALA A 106 14.35 11.48 8.80
C ALA A 106 15.23 12.61 9.34
N VAL A 107 14.62 13.73 9.74
CA VAL A 107 15.33 14.87 10.32
C VAL A 107 14.94 14.97 11.79
N LEU A 108 15.93 15.13 12.66
CA LEU A 108 15.68 15.37 14.07
C LEU A 108 15.06 16.76 14.28
N PRO A 109 13.98 16.89 15.09
CA PRO A 109 13.37 18.17 15.41
C PRO A 109 14.36 19.19 16.00
N GLN A 110 15.44 18.72 16.64
CA GLN A 110 16.46 19.57 17.26
C GLN A 110 17.35 20.31 16.25
N LEU A 111 17.33 19.91 14.98
CA LEU A 111 18.05 20.57 13.88
C LEU A 111 17.23 21.72 13.24
N PHE A 112 16.01 22.00 13.72
CA PHE A 112 15.06 22.94 13.11
C PHE A 112 15.15 24.41 13.55
N LEU A 113 16.06 24.80 14.46
CA LEU A 113 16.02 26.15 15.03
C LEU A 113 16.14 27.30 14.01
N ASN A 114 16.53 27.05 12.75
CA ASN A 114 16.62 28.08 11.70
C ASN A 114 16.17 27.68 10.27
N CYS A 115 15.64 26.48 10.01
CA CYS A 115 15.27 26.06 8.64
C CYS A 115 13.93 25.33 8.60
N CYS A 116 12.84 26.07 8.42
CA CYS A 116 11.56 25.49 8.01
C CYS A 116 11.65 25.02 6.54
N ILE A 117 11.18 23.80 6.26
CA ILE A 117 11.01 23.27 4.88
C ILE A 117 9.90 24.01 4.12
N TRP A 118 9.12 24.86 4.82
CA TRP A 118 8.19 25.80 4.20
C TRP A 118 8.27 27.13 4.96
N LYS A 119 8.81 28.16 4.30
CA LYS A 119 8.51 29.55 4.63
C LYS A 119 7.49 30.00 3.60
N GLU A 120 6.23 30.09 3.99
CA GLU A 120 5.25 30.83 3.19
C GLU A 120 5.68 32.31 3.26
N ASP A 121 6.25 32.80 2.16
CA ASP A 121 6.44 34.23 1.98
C ASP A 121 5.06 34.88 1.85
N LYS A 122 4.60 35.48 2.94
CA LYS A 122 3.44 36.38 2.92
C LYS A 122 3.76 37.56 2.00
N ILE A 123 2.99 37.67 0.92
CA ILE A 123 2.85 38.88 0.09
C ILE A 123 1.96 39.88 0.84
#